data_AF-A0A382FEI9-F1
#
_entry.id   AF-A0A382FEI9-F1
#
_cell.length_a   1.000
_cell.length_b   1.000
_cell.length_c   1.000
_cell.angle_alpha   90.00
_cell.angle_beta   90.00
_cell.angle_gamma   90.00
#
_symmetry.space_group_name_H-M   'P 1'
#
loop_
_entity.id
_entity.type
_entity.pdbx_description
1 polymer ?
#
loop_
_entity_poly.entity_id
_entity_poly.type
_entity_poly.pdbx_seq_one_letter_code
_entity_poly.pdbx_strand_id
1 'polypeptide(L)'
;MATERPHNPDVLQSPEELLDDTGDIHFVPAPCQTGCPIGTDAPSYIALIWEDRLEEAFEAITATNPFSSSCARICAAPCETVCRRAESDGPIA
;
A
#
# COMPACT_ATOMS: atom_id res chain seq x y z
N MET A 1 20.27 13.11 17.81
CA MET A 1 21.31 12.69 16.85
C MET A 1 20.66 11.68 15.91
N ALA A 2 19.88 12.17 14.95
CA ALA A 2 19.34 11.33 13.89
C ALA A 2 20.49 11.09 12.91
N THR A 3 20.92 9.85 12.76
CA THR A 3 21.90 9.49 11.73
C THR A 3 21.19 9.55 10.39
N GLU A 4 21.52 10.54 9.57
CA GLU A 4 21.00 10.70 8.21
C GLU A 4 21.25 9.39 7.44
N ARG A 5 20.18 8.80 6.88
CA ARG A 5 20.28 7.57 6.08
C ARG A 5 21.00 7.87 4.76
N PRO A 6 21.84 6.95 4.26
CA PRO A 6 22.49 7.11 2.96
C PRO A 6 21.45 7.17 1.84
N HIS A 7 21.52 8.23 1.03
CA HIS A 7 20.66 8.44 -0.12
C HIS A 7 21.00 7.40 -1.22
N ASN A 8 20.06 6.48 -1.48
CA ASN A 8 20.12 5.58 -2.62
C ASN A 8 19.43 6.27 -3.83
N PRO A 9 20.15 6.57 -4.92
CA PRO A 9 19.63 7.35 -6.04
C PRO A 9 18.55 6.64 -6.88
N ASP A 10 18.31 5.34 -6.66
CA ASP A 10 17.32 4.56 -7.41
C ASP A 10 15.93 4.51 -6.76
N VAL A 11 15.77 5.09 -5.56
CA VAL A 11 14.47 5.17 -4.90
C VAL A 11 13.74 6.40 -5.44
N LEU A 12 12.69 6.17 -6.24
CA LEU A 12 11.67 7.18 -6.56
C LEU A 12 11.17 7.75 -5.23
N GLN A 13 11.63 8.95 -4.89
CA GLN A 13 11.32 9.59 -3.62
C GLN A 13 9.82 9.85 -3.58
N SER A 14 9.10 9.03 -2.81
CA SER A 14 7.77 9.40 -2.35
C SER A 14 7.88 10.72 -1.58
N PRO A 15 6.86 11.60 -1.62
CA PRO A 15 6.83 12.81 -0.82
C PRO A 15 7.16 12.48 0.64
N GLU A 16 7.91 13.34 1.33
CA GLU A 16 8.35 13.12 2.72
C GLU A 16 7.18 12.94 3.71
N GLU A 17 5.96 13.30 3.27
CA GLU A 17 4.69 13.14 3.98
C GLU A 17 3.97 11.81 3.68
N LEU A 18 4.39 11.07 2.64
CA LEU A 18 3.93 9.71 2.37
C LEU A 18 4.81 8.76 3.18
N LEU A 19 4.34 8.44 4.40
CA LEU A 19 4.92 7.45 5.31
C LEU A 19 5.02 6.08 4.62
N ASP A 20 6.11 5.88 3.90
CA ASP A 20 6.55 4.57 3.43
C ASP A 20 7.32 3.90 4.58
N ASP A 21 6.59 3.16 5.40
CA ASP A 21 7.11 2.42 6.56
C ASP A 21 8.09 1.29 6.15
N THR A 22 8.41 1.13 4.86
CA THR A 22 9.39 0.17 4.34
C THR A 22 10.78 0.30 5.00
N GLY A 23 11.09 1.43 5.65
CA GLY A 23 12.32 1.63 6.42
C GLY A 23 12.30 1.16 7.88
N ASP A 24 11.13 0.80 8.43
CA ASP A 24 11.00 0.34 9.82
C ASP A 24 11.16 -1.19 9.90
N ILE A 25 12.15 -1.65 10.67
CA ILE A 25 12.39 -3.09 10.90
C ILE A 25 11.27 -3.77 11.70
N HIS A 26 10.42 -2.97 12.35
CA HIS A 26 9.22 -3.42 13.05
C HIS A 26 7.96 -3.27 12.20
N PHE A 27 8.08 -2.83 10.94
CA PHE A 27 6.96 -2.80 10.02
C PHE A 27 6.45 -4.21 9.76
N VAL A 28 5.18 -4.44 10.14
CA VAL A 28 4.47 -5.67 9.83
C VAL A 28 3.43 -5.31 8.76
N PRO A 29 3.68 -5.66 7.48
CA PRO A 29 2.74 -5.35 6.42
C PRO A 29 1.39 -6.02 6.71
N ALA A 30 0.31 -5.37 6.25
CA ALA A 30 -1.01 -5.97 6.37
C ALA A 30 -1.06 -7.30 5.60
N PRO A 31 -1.81 -8.30 6.07
CA PRO A 31 -1.92 -9.58 5.39
C PRO A 31 -2.30 -9.47 3.90
N CYS A 32 -3.17 -8.52 3.54
CA CYS A 32 -3.56 -8.25 2.16
C CYS A 32 -2.42 -7.67 1.30
N GLN A 33 -1.51 -6.88 1.90
CA GLN A 33 -0.32 -6.37 1.22
C GLN A 33 0.67 -7.51 0.96
N THR A 34 0.86 -8.41 1.93
CA THR A 34 1.67 -9.62 1.75
C THR A 34 1.05 -10.61 0.75
N GLY A 35 -0.29 -10.69 0.70
CA GLY A 35 -1.02 -11.51 -0.26
C GLY A 35 -1.06 -10.93 -1.68
N CYS A 36 -0.70 -9.65 -1.86
CA CYS A 36 -0.62 -9.02 -3.17
C CYS A 36 0.73 -9.34 -3.82
N PRO A 37 0.78 -9.95 -5.03
CA PRO A 37 2.04 -10.34 -5.68
C PRO A 37 3.00 -9.19 -5.97
N ILE A 38 2.48 -7.96 -6.04
CA ILE A 38 3.26 -6.74 -6.30
C ILE A 38 3.40 -5.85 -5.06
N GLY A 39 2.88 -6.30 -3.91
CA GLY A 39 3.00 -5.57 -2.65
C GLY A 39 2.19 -4.26 -2.56
N THR A 40 1.08 -4.14 -3.30
CA THR A 40 0.21 -2.95 -3.23
C THR A 40 -0.24 -2.68 -1.80
N ASP A 41 -0.04 -1.45 -1.34
CA ASP A 41 -0.44 -0.99 -0.03
C ASP A 41 -1.95 -0.62 0.00
N ALA A 42 -2.78 -1.65 -0.01
CA ALA A 42 -4.23 -1.52 0.08
C ALA A 42 -4.72 -0.79 1.34
N PRO A 43 -4.20 -1.07 2.54
CA PRO A 43 -4.60 -0.34 3.75
C PRO A 43 -4.47 1.18 3.62
N SER A 44 -3.33 1.67 3.12
CA SER A 44 -3.04 3.10 3.08
C SER A 44 -3.92 3.84 2.08
N TYR A 45 -4.03 3.37 0.83
CA TYR A 45 -4.88 4.09 -0.14
C TYR A 45 -6.37 4.01 0.22
N ILE A 46 -6.84 2.92 0.86
CA ILE A 46 -8.23 2.81 1.33
C ILE A 46 -8.48 3.79 2.49
N ALA A 47 -7.53 3.94 3.42
CA ALA A 47 -7.63 4.92 4.50
C ALA A 47 -7.68 6.36 3.96
N LEU A 48 -6.87 6.68 2.96
CA LEU A 48 -6.89 7.99 2.31
C LEU A 48 -8.23 8.25 1.59
N ILE A 49 -8.82 7.24 0.93
CA ILE A 49 -10.17 7.34 0.35
C ILE A 49 -11.22 7.61 1.45
N TRP A 50 -11.12 6.92 2.58
CA TRP A 50 -12.02 7.13 3.72
C TRP A 50 -11.94 8.56 4.28
N GLU A 51 -10.76 9.18 4.20
CA GLU A 51 -10.51 10.58 4.59
C GLU A 51 -10.83 11.61 3.49
N ASP A 52 -11.39 11.19 2.35
CA ASP A 52 -11.66 12.04 1.17
C ASP A 52 -10.39 12.66 0.53
N ARG A 53 -9.22 12.05 0.77
CA ARG A 53 -7.91 12.46 0.24
C ARG A 53 -7.57 11.71 -1.04
N LEU A 54 -8.37 11.93 -2.09
CA LEU A 54 -8.34 11.11 -3.30
C LEU A 54 -7.05 11.23 -4.13
N GLU A 55 -6.42 12.41 -4.16
CA GLU A 55 -5.16 12.62 -4.89
C GLU A 55 -4.02 11.82 -4.27
N GLU A 56 -3.88 11.89 -2.94
CA GLU A 56 -2.89 11.12 -2.18
C GLU A 56 -3.17 9.62 -2.24
N ALA A 57 -4.45 9.20 -2.23
CA ALA A 57 -4.81 7.80 -2.43
C ALA A 57 -4.36 7.29 -3.81
N PHE A 58 -4.51 8.13 -4.84
CA PHE A 58 -4.07 7.81 -6.20
C PHE A 58 -2.55 7.70 -6.28
N GLU A 59 -1.81 8.60 -5.63
CA GLU A 59 -0.35 8.51 -5.54
C GLU A 59 0.08 7.24 -4.80
N ALA A 60 -0.53 6.94 -3.65
CA ALA A 60 -0.21 5.76 -2.85
C ALA A 60 -0.42 4.44 -3.61
N ILE A 61 -1.57 4.26 -4.30
CA ILE A 61 -1.83 3.03 -5.05
C ILE A 61 -0.92 2.90 -6.29
N THR A 62 -0.56 4.01 -6.93
CA THR A 62 0.27 3.98 -8.14
C THR A 62 1.77 3.90 -7.86
N ALA A 63 2.20 4.24 -6.64
CA ALA A 63 3.60 4.11 -6.21
C ALA A 63 4.14 2.67 -6.33
N THR A 64 3.32 1.67 -6.01
CA THR A 64 3.66 0.24 -6.18
C THR A 64 2.98 -0.41 -7.38
N ASN A 65 1.79 0.07 -7.78
CA ASN A 65 1.03 -0.51 -8.89
C ASN A 65 0.71 0.52 -9.99
N PRO A 66 1.58 0.70 -11.00
CA PRO A 66 1.33 1.65 -12.09
C PRO A 66 0.13 1.25 -12.99
N PHE A 67 -0.39 0.03 -12.85
CA PHE A 67 -1.56 -0.47 -13.57
C PHE A 67 -2.76 -0.70 -12.65
N SER A 68 -2.86 0.07 -11.55
CA SER A 68 -3.91 -0.05 -10.53
C SER A 68 -5.32 -0.14 -11.12
N SER A 69 -5.66 0.69 -12.10
CA SER A 69 -6.96 0.68 -12.79
C SER A 69 -7.24 -0.63 -13.55
N SER A 70 -6.24 -1.18 -14.23
CA SER A 70 -6.36 -2.46 -14.94
C SER A 70 -6.44 -3.62 -13.94
N CYS A 71 -5.55 -3.64 -12.95
CA CYS A 71 -5.54 -4.64 -11.88
C CYS A 71 -6.86 -4.68 -11.12
N ALA A 72 -7.48 -3.53 -10.83
CA ALA A 72 -8.78 -3.48 -10.15
C ALA A 72 -9.91 -4.21 -10.91
N ARG A 73 -9.75 -4.46 -12.22
CA ARG A 73 -10.75 -5.15 -13.06
C ARG A 73 -10.41 -6.59 -13.39
N ILE A 74 -9.13 -6.91 -13.52
CA ILE A 74 -8.66 -8.21 -14.04
C ILE A 74 -7.95 -9.07 -12.98
N CYS A 75 -7.54 -8.47 -11.86
CA CYS A 75 -6.86 -9.21 -10.80
C CYS A 75 -7.80 -10.30 -10.27
N ALA A 76 -7.24 -11.49 -10.02
CA ALA A 76 -7.95 -12.56 -9.33
C ALA A 76 -8.09 -12.33 -7.81
N ALA A 77 -7.70 -11.13 -7.34
CA ALA A 77 -7.76 -10.67 -5.95
C ALA A 77 -7.22 -11.68 -4.91
N PRO A 78 -5.98 -12.20 -5.06
CA PRO A 78 -5.42 -13.13 -4.08
C PRO A 78 -5.34 -12.55 -2.65
N CYS A 79 -5.25 -11.22 -2.54
CA CYS A 79 -5.26 -10.49 -1.27
C CYS A 79 -6.56 -10.63 -0.46
N GLU A 80 -7.70 -10.93 -1.09
CA GLU A 80 -8.98 -11.13 -0.39
C GLU A 80 -8.95 -12.39 0.50
N THR A 81 -8.24 -13.43 0.05
CA THR A 81 -8.15 -14.73 0.77
C THR A 81 -7.46 -14.63 2.13
N VAL A 82 -6.63 -13.60 2.31
CA VAL A 82 -5.87 -13.32 3.53
C VAL A 82 -6.35 -12.04 4.22
N CYS A 83 -7.45 -11.43 3.77
CA CYS A 83 -7.96 -10.19 4.34
C CYS A 83 -8.42 -10.37 5.79
N ARG A 84 -7.92 -9.54 6.71
CA ARG A 84 -8.31 -9.58 8.13
C ARG A 84 -9.81 -9.43 8.35
N ARG A 85 -10.52 -8.68 7.49
CA ARG A 85 -11.98 -8.50 7.62
C ARG A 85 -12.78 -9.77 7.33
N ALA A 86 -12.16 -10.83 6.80
CA ALA A 86 -12.80 -12.14 6.73
C ALA A 86 -13.28 -12.65 8.10
N GLU A 87 -12.64 -12.22 9.19
CA GLU A 87 -13.05 -12.55 10.58
C GLU A 87 -14.20 -11.68 11.10
N SER A 88 -14.65 -10.69 10.33
CA SER A 88 -15.70 -9.73 10.68
C SER A 88 -16.87 -9.83 9.70
N ASP A 89 -16.95 -8.92 8.74
CA ASP A 89 -18.05 -8.73 7.80
C ASP A 89 -17.68 -9.11 6.35
N GLY A 90 -16.54 -9.77 6.18
CA GLY A 90 -16.04 -10.28 4.90
C GLY A 90 -14.88 -9.47 4.33
N PRO A 91 -14.12 -10.04 3.37
CA PRO A 91 -13.02 -9.33 2.71
C PRO A 91 -13.51 -8.05 1.99
N ILE A 92 -12.59 -7.10 1.77
CA ILE A 92 -12.84 -5.94 0.90
C ILE A 92 -12.54 -6.35 -0.55
N ALA A 93 -13.47 -6.02 -1.45
CA ALA A 93 -13.32 -6.12 -2.90
C ALA A 93 -13.12 -4.72 -3.51
#